data_AF-A0A8C5R1B6-F1
#
_entry.id   AF-A0A8C5R1B6-F1
#
_cell.length_a   1.000
_cell.length_b   1.000
_cell.length_c   1.000
_cell.angle_alpha   90.00
_cell.angle_beta   90.00
_cell.angle_gamma   90.00
#
_symmetry.space_group_name_H-M   'P 1'
#
loop_
_entity.id
_entity.type
_entity.pdbx_description
1 polymer ?
#
loop_
_entity_poly.entity_id
_entity_poly.type
_entity_poly.pdbx_seq_one_letter_code
_entity_poly.pdbx_strand_id
1 'polypeptide(L)'
;MAACCPLTEDTFSRFPSQSNVYGLSVLPCPGAPELLAATLKGKVTNFRYQEQRDRLRAGAREVQFTYIPVDAEIVSIDSFSKSPPKCGLVVGITFIKDSGDKASPFLNIYCDYEPGSEFNLDCIAQSCLNLELKFTPFQLCHAENI
;
A
#
# COMPACT_ATOMS: atom_id res chain seq x y z
N MET A 1 -29.70 -0.83 13.89
CA MET A 1 -28.76 0.10 14.54
C MET A 1 -27.45 -0.63 14.69
N ALA A 2 -26.41 -0.25 13.95
CA ALA A 2 -25.09 -0.86 14.12
C ALA A 2 -24.55 -0.43 15.49
N ALA A 3 -24.32 -1.39 16.37
CA ALA A 3 -23.71 -1.12 17.65
C ALA A 3 -22.31 -0.56 17.39
N CYS A 4 -22.04 0.63 17.89
CA CYS A 4 -20.71 1.23 17.81
C CYS A 4 -19.82 0.42 18.77
N CYS A 5 -19.07 -0.55 18.23
CA CYS A 5 -18.07 -1.29 18.99
C CYS A 5 -17.08 -0.26 19.59
N PRO A 6 -16.95 -0.16 20.92
CA PRO A 6 -16.04 0.81 21.52
C PRO A 6 -14.61 0.46 21.10
N LEU A 7 -13.95 1.37 20.39
CA LEU A 7 -12.53 1.30 20.02
C LEU A 7 -11.71 1.34 21.31
N THR A 8 -11.49 0.17 21.91
CA THR A 8 -10.56 -0.01 23.04
C THR A 8 -9.24 -0.44 22.41
N GLU A 9 -8.46 0.55 21.98
CA GLU A 9 -7.31 0.37 21.10
C GLU A 9 -6.04 0.01 21.91
N ASP A 10 -5.89 -1.27 22.28
CA ASP A 10 -4.71 -1.78 23.01
C ASP A 10 -3.67 -2.48 22.11
N THR A 11 -3.72 -2.28 20.78
CA THR A 11 -2.88 -3.06 19.85
C THR A 11 -1.72 -2.24 19.30
N PHE A 12 -0.49 -2.63 19.66
CA PHE A 12 0.74 -2.06 19.10
C PHE A 12 1.38 -3.02 18.10
N SER A 13 1.67 -2.53 16.90
CA SER A 13 2.45 -3.26 15.89
C SER A 13 3.69 -2.47 15.52
N ARG A 14 4.87 -3.03 15.82
CA ARG A 14 6.16 -2.36 15.59
C ARG A 14 6.66 -2.61 14.16
N PHE A 15 7.18 -1.58 13.50
CA PHE A 15 7.92 -1.75 12.26
C PHE A 15 9.33 -2.34 12.50
N PRO A 16 9.81 -3.23 11.61
CA PRO A 16 11.18 -3.75 11.69
C PRO A 16 12.25 -2.68 11.38
N SER A 17 11.85 -1.56 10.76
CA SER A 17 12.73 -0.43 10.45
C SER A 17 11.94 0.89 10.39
N GLN A 18 12.65 2.02 10.31
CA GLN A 18 12.03 3.33 10.12
C GLN A 18 11.30 3.42 8.78
N SER A 19 10.32 4.32 8.72
CA SER A 19 9.53 4.64 7.53
C SER A 19 9.67 6.13 7.23
N ASN A 20 9.46 6.51 5.97
CA ASN A 20 9.29 7.89 5.57
C ASN A 20 7.90 8.40 6.05
N VAL A 21 7.75 9.72 6.24
CA VAL A 21 6.46 10.39 6.51
C VAL A 21 5.41 10.04 5.45
N TYR A 22 5.84 9.79 4.21
CA TYR A 22 4.99 9.38 3.09
C TYR A 22 4.93 7.87 2.86
N GLY A 23 5.30 7.09 3.87
CA GLY A 23 5.24 5.63 3.86
C GLY A 23 3.88 5.06 4.24
N LEU A 24 2.79 5.83 4.17
CA LEU A 24 1.45 5.40 4.57
C LEU A 24 0.45 5.63 3.45
N SER A 25 -0.41 4.64 3.17
CA SER A 25 -1.53 4.79 2.23
C SER A 25 -2.74 4.00 2.70
N VAL A 26 -3.91 4.64 2.70
CA VAL A 26 -5.18 4.02 3.09
C VAL A 26 -5.77 3.31 1.88
N LEU A 27 -6.08 2.02 2.03
CA LEU A 27 -6.80 1.26 1.02
C LEU A 27 -8.30 1.51 1.16
N PRO A 28 -8.96 2.04 0.11
CA PRO A 28 -10.40 2.21 0.07
C PRO A 28 -11.10 0.85 -0.18
N CYS A 29 -11.16 0.00 0.86
CA CYS A 29 -11.84 -1.28 0.84
C CYS A 29 -13.32 -1.15 1.28
N PRO A 30 -14.27 -1.87 0.67
CA PRO A 30 -15.64 -1.93 1.16
C PRO A 30 -15.70 -2.59 2.55
N GLY A 31 -16.22 -1.88 3.56
CA GLY A 31 -16.42 -2.40 4.92
C GLY A 31 -15.54 -1.71 5.96
N ALA A 32 -14.24 -1.96 5.94
CA ALA A 32 -13.27 -1.31 6.84
C ALA A 32 -12.03 -0.85 6.06
N PRO A 33 -11.53 0.37 6.31
CA PRO A 33 -10.30 0.83 5.69
C PRO A 33 -9.12 -0.04 6.15
N GLU A 34 -8.31 -0.50 5.20
CA GLU A 34 -7.02 -1.09 5.49
C GLU A 34 -5.92 -0.03 5.30
N LEU A 35 -4.79 -0.17 5.99
CA LEU A 35 -3.66 0.75 5.90
C LEU A 35 -2.43 0.00 5.39
N LEU A 36 -1.85 0.46 4.30
CA LEU A 36 -0.50 0.07 3.89
C LEU A 36 0.50 1.00 4.55
N ALA A 37 1.51 0.40 5.19
CA ALA A 37 2.68 1.12 5.64
C ALA A 37 3.95 0.51 5.04
N ALA A 38 4.67 1.31 4.28
CA ALA A 38 5.97 0.97 3.73
C ALA A 38 7.08 1.46 4.65
N THR A 39 8.06 0.61 4.90
CA THR A 39 9.31 0.98 5.58
C THR A 39 10.40 1.27 4.56
N LEU A 40 11.45 1.98 4.97
CA LEU A 40 12.56 2.32 4.07
C LEU A 40 13.19 1.06 3.45
N LYS A 41 13.33 -0.04 4.20
CA LYS A 41 13.96 -1.28 3.73
C LYS A 41 13.05 -2.18 2.87
N GLY A 42 12.25 -1.61 1.98
CA GLY A 42 11.47 -2.36 1.00
C GLY A 42 10.24 -3.11 1.53
N LYS A 43 10.02 -3.17 2.85
CA LYS A 43 8.90 -3.94 3.42
C LYS A 43 7.64 -3.12 3.49
N VAL A 44 6.53 -3.66 2.98
CA VAL A 44 5.19 -3.08 3.09
C VAL A 44 4.33 -3.96 3.99
N THR A 45 3.69 -3.38 4.99
CA THR A 45 2.78 -4.07 5.92
C THR A 45 1.37 -3.54 5.73
N ASN A 46 0.41 -4.45 5.57
CA ASN A 46 -1.01 -4.17 5.57
C ASN A 46 -1.58 -4.34 6.99
N PHE A 47 -2.20 -3.29 7.49
CA PHE A 47 -2.93 -3.26 8.75
C PHE A 47 -4.41 -3.25 8.45
N ARG A 48 -5.16 -4.10 9.14
CA ARG A 48 -6.61 -4.15 9.01
C ARG A 48 -7.26 -4.41 10.35
N TYR A 49 -8.47 -3.88 10.51
CA TYR A 49 -9.35 -4.27 11.60
C TYR A 49 -10.36 -5.29 11.07
N GLN A 50 -10.48 -6.41 11.77
CA GLN A 50 -11.49 -7.41 11.49
C GLN A 50 -12.45 -7.50 12.68
N GLU A 51 -13.73 -7.33 12.41
CA GLU A 51 -14.77 -7.53 13.41
C GLU A 51 -15.05 -9.04 13.55
N GLN A 52 -14.88 -9.57 14.75
CA GLN A 52 -15.16 -10.96 15.08
C GLN A 52 -15.94 -11.02 16.39
N ARG A 53 -17.23 -11.38 16.31
CA ARG A 53 -18.14 -11.57 17.47
C ARG A 53 -18.18 -10.34 18.42
N ASP A 54 -18.54 -9.16 17.89
CA ASP A 54 -18.58 -7.87 18.63
C ASP A 54 -17.24 -7.43 19.25
N ARG A 55 -16.12 -7.91 18.71
CA ARG A 55 -14.78 -7.44 19.06
C ARG A 55 -13.98 -7.11 17.81
N LEU A 56 -13.38 -5.93 17.80
CA LEU A 56 -12.43 -5.53 16.77
C LEU A 56 -11.08 -6.17 17.07
N ARG A 57 -10.50 -6.84 16.08
CA ARG A 57 -9.13 -7.37 16.14
C ARG A 57 -8.27 -6.67 15.10
N ALA A 58 -7.20 -6.03 15.55
CA ALA A 58 -6.16 -5.55 14.67
C ALA A 58 -5.35 -6.74 14.12
N GLY A 59 -5.09 -6.73 12.83
CA GLY A 59 -4.18 -7.64 12.15
C GLY A 59 -3.14 -6.86 11.37
N ALA A 60 -1.91 -7.33 11.39
CA ALA A 60 -0.81 -6.82 10.59
C ALA A 60 -0.22 -7.98 9.79
N ARG A 61 -0.07 -7.81 8.48
CA ARG A 61 0.60 -8.80 7.62
C ARG A 61 1.54 -8.12 6.64
N GLU A 62 2.70 -8.72 6.39
CA GLU A 62 3.61 -8.26 5.35
C GLU A 62 3.00 -8.59 3.97
N VAL A 63 3.10 -7.65 3.04
CA VAL A 63 2.62 -7.79 1.65
C VAL A 63 3.82 -7.67 0.73
N GLN A 64 4.02 -8.70 -0.09
CA GLN A 64 5.16 -8.78 -0.98
C GLN A 64 4.81 -8.25 -2.37
N PHE A 65 5.21 -7.00 -2.61
CA PHE A 65 5.13 -6.39 -3.94
C PHE A 65 6.28 -6.87 -4.81
N THR A 66 5.97 -7.33 -6.03
CA THR A 66 6.98 -7.81 -6.98
C THR A 66 7.80 -6.66 -7.54
N TYR A 67 9.01 -6.96 -8.03
CA TYR A 67 9.89 -5.97 -8.66
C TYR A 67 10.33 -4.80 -7.75
N ILE A 68 10.31 -4.97 -6.43
CA ILE A 68 11.01 -4.11 -5.47
C ILE A 68 12.25 -4.88 -5.00
N PRO A 69 13.47 -4.42 -5.32
CA PRO A 69 14.71 -5.01 -4.81
C PRO A 69 14.78 -4.96 -3.28
N VAL A 70 15.47 -5.93 -2.66
CA VAL A 70 15.58 -6.04 -1.20
C VAL A 70 16.35 -4.86 -0.59
N ASP A 71 17.28 -4.31 -1.35
CA ASP A 71 18.13 -3.17 -1.04
C ASP A 71 17.54 -1.83 -1.49
N ALA A 72 16.33 -1.82 -2.05
CA ALA A 72 15.67 -0.59 -2.46
C ALA A 72 15.14 0.20 -1.27
N GLU A 73 15.28 1.52 -1.33
CA GLU A 73 14.70 2.43 -0.37
C GLU A 73 13.33 2.90 -0.82
N ILE A 74 12.24 2.49 -0.14
CA ILE A 74 10.90 3.00 -0.47
C ILE A 74 10.80 4.46 -0.02
N VAL A 75 10.45 5.32 -0.97
CA VAL A 75 10.39 6.76 -0.75
C VAL A 75 8.96 7.21 -0.47
N SER A 76 8.00 6.73 -1.26
CA SER A 76 6.59 7.05 -1.06
C SER A 76 5.68 5.94 -1.57
N ILE A 77 4.49 5.86 -0.97
CA ILE A 77 3.42 4.96 -1.38
C ILE A 77 2.10 5.73 -1.41
N ASP A 78 1.28 5.46 -2.41
CA ASP A 78 -0.11 5.92 -2.42
C ASP A 78 -1.01 4.89 -3.10
N SER A 79 -2.32 4.99 -2.89
CA SER A 79 -3.29 4.08 -3.49
C SER A 79 -4.63 4.76 -3.70
N PHE A 80 -5.38 4.28 -4.69
CA PHE A 80 -6.72 4.78 -4.97
C PHE A 80 -7.58 3.72 -5.64
N SER A 81 -8.90 3.85 -5.48
CA SER A 81 -9.87 3.08 -6.24
C SER A 81 -10.12 3.76 -7.58
N LYS A 82 -10.07 2.97 -8.65
CA LYS A 82 -10.53 3.40 -9.96
C LYS A 82 -12.03 3.74 -9.91
N SER A 83 -12.42 4.73 -10.70
CA SER A 83 -13.81 5.12 -10.85
C SER A 83 -14.62 4.10 -11.68
N PRO A 84 -15.94 3.99 -11.44
CA PRO A 84 -16.81 3.15 -12.26
C PRO A 84 -16.71 3.50 -13.76
N PRO A 85 -16.85 2.53 -14.68
CA PRO A 85 -17.20 1.12 -14.46
C PRO A 85 -15.98 0.22 -14.17
N LYS A 86 -14.76 0.77 -14.22
CA LYS A 86 -13.52 0.04 -13.97
C LYS A 86 -13.34 -0.08 -12.46
N CYS A 87 -14.02 -1.01 -11.81
CA CYS A 87 -13.75 -1.31 -10.40
C CYS A 87 -12.31 -1.84 -10.25
N GLY A 88 -11.58 -1.40 -9.22
CA GLY A 88 -10.25 -1.95 -8.91
C GLY A 88 -9.36 -0.99 -8.11
N LEU A 89 -8.41 -1.55 -7.37
CA LEU A 89 -7.41 -0.79 -6.61
C LEU A 89 -6.15 -0.60 -7.46
N VAL A 90 -5.57 0.58 -7.38
CA VAL A 90 -4.22 0.87 -7.86
C VAL A 90 -3.35 1.25 -6.68
N VAL A 91 -2.14 0.71 -6.61
CA VAL A 91 -1.11 1.06 -5.63
C VAL A 91 0.11 1.56 -6.40
N GLY A 92 0.56 2.77 -6.08
CA GLY A 92 1.83 3.31 -6.56
C GLY A 92 2.87 3.20 -5.46
N ILE A 93 4.04 2.63 -5.76
CA ILE A 93 5.18 2.59 -4.84
C ILE A 93 6.38 3.18 -5.56
N THR A 94 7.00 4.18 -4.97
CA THR A 94 8.28 4.70 -5.45
C THR A 94 9.41 4.24 -4.56
N PHE A 95 10.53 3.90 -5.19
CA PHE A 95 11.71 3.48 -4.48
C PHE A 95 12.97 3.94 -5.21
N ILE A 96 14.05 4.08 -4.46
CA ILE A 96 15.39 4.33 -4.99
C ILE A 96 16.12 3.00 -5.00
N LYS A 97 16.67 2.66 -6.15
CA LYS A 97 17.63 1.57 -6.28
C LYS A 97 19.03 2.16 -6.31
N ASP A 98 19.86 1.78 -5.34
CA ASP A 98 21.28 2.10 -5.35
C ASP A 98 22.04 1.03 -6.14
N SER A 99 22.59 1.38 -7.29
CA SER A 99 23.44 0.48 -8.08
C SER A 99 24.94 0.69 -7.82
N GLY A 100 25.32 1.48 -6.81
CA GLY A 100 26.70 1.81 -6.46
C GLY A 100 27.27 3.00 -7.24
N ASP A 101 26.94 3.13 -8.52
CA ASP A 101 27.36 4.26 -9.35
C ASP A 101 26.31 5.39 -9.38
N LYS A 102 25.03 5.04 -9.21
CA LYS A 102 23.92 6.00 -9.25
C LYS A 102 22.70 5.48 -8.50
N ALA A 103 22.12 6.35 -7.68
CA ALA A 103 20.77 6.16 -7.15
C ALA A 103 19.74 6.50 -8.25
N SER A 104 19.00 5.49 -8.73
CA SER A 104 17.93 5.67 -9.71
C SER A 104 16.55 5.49 -9.05
N PRO A 105 15.65 6.49 -9.14
CA PRO A 105 14.28 6.37 -8.65
C PRO A 105 13.39 5.63 -9.66
N PHE A 106 12.51 4.78 -9.14
CA PHE A 106 11.53 4.03 -9.91
C PHE A 106 10.14 4.22 -9.32
N LEU A 107 9.11 4.11 -10.17
CA LEU A 107 7.70 4.00 -9.80
C LEU A 107 7.20 2.64 -10.27
N ASN A 108 6.74 1.82 -9.33
CA ASN A 108 5.95 0.63 -9.63
C ASN A 108 4.47 0.96 -9.44
N ILE A 109 3.66 0.62 -10.43
CA ILE A 109 2.21 0.74 -10.40
C ILE A 109 1.63 -0.67 -10.41
N TYR A 110 0.92 -1.01 -9.34
CA TYR A 110 0.23 -2.29 -9.14
C TYR A 110 -1.26 -2.09 -9.28
N CYS A 111 -1.93 -2.99 -10.00
CA CYS A 111 -3.30 -2.77 -10.40
C CYS A 111 -3.99 -4.07 -10.80
N ASP A 112 -5.15 -4.35 -10.20
CA ASP A 112 -5.99 -5.45 -10.68
C ASP A 112 -6.58 -5.14 -12.07
N TYR A 113 -6.76 -6.20 -12.85
CA TYR A 113 -7.31 -6.17 -14.19
C TYR A 113 -8.44 -7.19 -14.38
N GLU A 114 -9.40 -7.37 -13.46
CA GLU A 114 -10.64 -8.10 -13.83
C GLU A 114 -11.93 -7.48 -13.26
N PRO A 115 -12.92 -7.15 -14.10
CA PRO A 115 -14.25 -6.77 -13.64
C PRO A 115 -14.94 -7.94 -12.93
N GLY A 116 -15.27 -7.77 -11.65
CA GLY A 116 -16.02 -8.77 -10.87
C GLY A 116 -15.15 -9.74 -10.05
N SER A 117 -13.82 -9.60 -10.09
CA SER A 117 -12.94 -10.27 -9.13
C SER A 117 -13.17 -9.72 -7.72
N GLU A 118 -13.10 -10.60 -6.72
CA GLU A 118 -13.04 -10.16 -5.32
C GLU A 118 -11.72 -9.43 -5.06
N PHE A 119 -11.77 -8.40 -4.21
CA PHE A 119 -10.59 -7.66 -3.80
C PHE A 119 -9.52 -8.62 -3.23
N ASN A 120 -8.36 -8.69 -3.88
CA ASN A 120 -7.23 -9.47 -3.41
C ASN A 120 -5.92 -8.69 -3.56
N LEU A 121 -5.45 -8.15 -2.44
CA LEU A 121 -4.21 -7.39 -2.38
C LEU A 121 -2.98 -8.21 -2.80
N ASP A 122 -2.95 -9.51 -2.53
CA ASP A 122 -1.81 -10.37 -2.90
C ASP A 122 -1.74 -10.54 -4.42
N CYS A 123 -2.89 -10.66 -5.10
CA CYS A 123 -2.97 -10.67 -6.57
C CYS A 123 -2.51 -9.32 -7.16
N ILE A 124 -2.99 -8.21 -6.61
CA ILE A 124 -2.59 -6.85 -7.05
C ILE A 124 -1.07 -6.70 -6.95
N ALA A 125 -0.48 -7.12 -5.83
CA ALA A 125 0.97 -7.02 -5.59
C ALA A 125 1.83 -7.81 -6.59
N GLN A 126 1.24 -8.72 -7.39
CA GLN A 126 1.93 -9.42 -8.47
C GLN A 126 1.90 -8.68 -9.82
N SER A 127 0.89 -7.84 -10.06
CA SER A 127 0.76 -7.03 -11.28
C SER A 127 1.67 -5.81 -11.20
N CYS A 128 2.66 -5.65 -12.08
CA CYS A 128 3.60 -4.53 -11.95
C CYS A 128 3.91 -3.88 -13.29
N LEU A 129 3.61 -2.58 -13.39
CA LEU A 129 4.20 -1.68 -14.36
C LEU A 129 5.33 -0.91 -13.68
N ASN A 130 6.58 -1.16 -14.09
CA ASN A 130 7.77 -0.47 -13.58
C ASN A 130 8.20 0.66 -14.52
N LEU A 131 8.48 1.84 -13.95
CA LEU A 131 8.90 3.05 -14.68
C LEU A 131 10.12 3.67 -14.00
N GLU A 132 11.21 3.90 -14.74
CA GLU A 132 12.33 4.70 -14.25
C GLU A 132 11.97 6.20 -14.31
N LEU A 133 12.25 6.93 -13.23
CA LEU A 133 11.99 8.36 -13.12
C LEU A 133 13.29 9.17 -13.25
N LYS A 134 13.16 10.42 -13.68
CA LYS A 134 14.27 11.39 -13.75
C LYS A 134 14.38 12.27 -12.49
N PHE A 135 13.54 12.02 -11.50
CA PHE A 135 13.46 12.76 -10.23
C PHE A 135 12.94 11.85 -9.12
N THR A 136 13.14 12.23 -7.86
CA THR A 136 12.66 11.47 -6.68
C THR A 136 11.32 12.01 -6.19
N PRO A 137 10.21 11.27 -6.34
CA PRO A 137 8.88 11.67 -5.85
C PRO A 137 8.73 11.33 -4.35
N PHE A 138 9.05 12.30 -3.48
CA PHE A 138 8.87 12.12 -2.04
C PHE A 138 7.42 11.96 -1.60
N GLN A 139 6.46 12.35 -2.44
CA GLN A 139 5.05 12.16 -2.21
C GLN A 139 4.39 11.71 -3.52
N LEU A 140 3.62 10.64 -3.44
CA LEU A 140 2.68 10.25 -4.48
C LEU A 140 1.30 10.81 -4.12
N CYS A 141 0.62 11.32 -5.14
CA CYS A 141 -0.76 11.76 -5.06
C CYS A 141 -1.47 11.30 -6.33
N HIS A 142 -2.75 10.97 -6.19
CA HIS A 142 -3.63 10.71 -7.32
C HIS A 142 -4.33 12.00 -7.75
N ALA A 143 -4.28 12.28 -9.06
CA ALA A 143 -5.05 13.36 -9.65
C ALA A 143 -6.32 12.77 -10.27
N GLU A 144 -7.48 13.22 -9.80
CA GLU A 144 -8.74 12.97 -10.49
C GLU A 144 -8.80 13.89 -11.72
N ASN A 145 -8.97 13.30 -12.90
CA ASN A 145 -9.29 14.09 -14.09
C ASN A 145 -10.76 14.50 -13.97
N ILE A 146 -11.00 15.81 -13.78
CA ILE A 146 -12.32 16.44 -13.78
C ILE A 146 -12.86 16.51 -15.21
#